data_AF-A0A3M1LFX0-F1
#
_entry.id   AF-A0A3M1LFX0-F1
#
_cell.length_a   1.000
_cell.length_b   1.000
_cell.length_c   1.000
_cell.angle_alpha   90.00
_cell.angle_beta   90.00
_cell.angle_gamma   90.00
#
_symmetry.space_group_name_H-M   'P 1'
#
loop_
_entity.id
_entity.type
_entity.pdbx_description
1 polymer ?
#
loop_
_entity_poly.entity_id
_entity_poly.type
_entity_poly.pdbx_seq_one_letter_code
_entity_poly.pdbx_strand_id
1 'polypeptide(L)'
;MNLIEKAKDILDNNWNGMYTIPSKTLYPHQWSWDSALISIGNSYYNTDRAIKELEHLFRAQWSNGMVPSIVFSNNQGYFPSAEFYDSKRAKEAPNIPTSTITNPPVHALAFL
;
A
#
# COMPACT_ATOMS: atom_id res chain seq x y z
N MET A 1 4.12 21.04 -19.05
CA MET A 1 4.25 19.76 -18.32
C MET A 1 3.69 18.63 -19.17
N ASN A 2 4.52 17.67 -19.55
CA ASN A 2 4.11 16.51 -20.35
C ASN A 2 3.41 15.43 -19.48
N LEU A 3 2.92 14.35 -20.10
CA LEU A 3 2.19 13.29 -19.37
C LEU A 3 3.06 12.54 -18.35
N ILE A 4 4.34 12.35 -18.63
CA ILE A 4 5.28 11.67 -17.73
C ILE A 4 5.51 12.53 -16.49
N GLU A 5 5.76 13.84 -16.67
CA GLU A 5 5.92 14.79 -15.57
C GLU A 5 4.65 14.85 -14.70
N LYS A 6 3.45 14.87 -15.31
CA LYS A 6 2.17 14.80 -14.59
C LYS A 6 2.03 13.53 -13.75
N ALA A 7 2.40 12.37 -14.31
CA ALA A 7 2.34 11.11 -13.58
C ALA A 7 3.29 11.08 -12.38
N LYS A 8 4.53 11.58 -12.56
CA LYS A 8 5.52 11.70 -11.48
C LYS A 8 5.01 12.60 -10.37
N ASP A 9 4.51 13.79 -10.71
CA ASP A 9 3.97 14.73 -9.73
C ASP A 9 2.81 14.12 -8.93
N ILE A 10 1.93 13.33 -9.56
CA ILE A 10 0.85 12.64 -8.85
C ILE A 10 1.40 11.65 -7.83
N LEU A 11 2.35 10.80 -8.24
CA LEU A 11 2.98 9.83 -7.35
C LEU A 11 3.73 10.52 -6.21
N ASP A 12 4.49 11.56 -6.51
CA ASP A 12 5.26 12.33 -5.52
C ASP A 12 4.35 13.02 -4.51
N ASN A 13 3.26 13.64 -4.97
CA ASN A 13 2.29 14.27 -4.09
C ASN A 13 1.60 13.27 -3.16
N ASN A 14 1.45 12.02 -3.58
CA ASN A 14 0.82 10.97 -2.79
C ASN A 14 1.80 10.15 -1.94
N TRP A 15 3.10 10.45 -2.01
CA TRP A 15 4.08 9.88 -1.08
C TRP A 15 3.87 10.40 0.33
N ASN A 16 3.83 9.52 1.33
CA ASN A 16 3.76 9.93 2.72
C ASN A 16 5.10 9.82 3.47
N GLY A 17 6.18 9.48 2.77
CA GLY A 17 7.50 9.21 3.35
C GLY A 17 7.87 7.72 3.40
N MET A 18 6.88 6.82 3.38
CA MET A 18 7.06 5.37 3.51
C MET A 18 6.39 4.56 2.41
N TYR A 19 5.20 4.99 1.97
CA TYR A 19 4.43 4.39 0.90
C TYR A 19 3.56 5.46 0.22
N THR A 20 2.88 5.08 -0.85
CA THR A 20 2.03 5.98 -1.63
C THR A 20 0.56 5.68 -1.35
N ILE A 21 -0.21 6.70 -0.96
CA ILE A 21 -1.67 6.56 -0.83
C ILE A 21 -2.34 6.70 -2.20
N PRO A 22 -3.31 5.86 -2.58
CA PRO A 22 -3.96 6.00 -3.89
C PRO A 22 -4.69 7.34 -4.05
N SER A 23 -5.27 7.87 -2.95
CA SER A 23 -5.93 9.18 -2.94
C SER A 23 -5.94 9.78 -1.54
N LYS A 24 -5.54 11.07 -1.43
CA LYS A 24 -5.54 11.81 -0.16
C LYS A 24 -6.90 11.89 0.51
N THR A 25 -7.98 11.83 -0.26
CA THR A 25 -9.36 12.03 0.25
C THR A 25 -10.14 10.73 0.35
N LEU A 26 -10.02 9.85 -0.65
CA LEU A 26 -10.86 8.65 -0.74
C LEU A 26 -10.16 7.38 -0.25
N TYR A 27 -8.85 7.28 -0.44
CA TYR A 27 -8.06 6.09 -0.10
C TYR A 27 -6.80 6.47 0.66
N PRO A 28 -6.93 6.93 1.92
CA PRO A 28 -5.85 7.53 2.69
C PRO A 28 -4.92 6.49 3.36
N HIS A 29 -4.87 5.27 2.84
CA HIS A 29 -4.15 4.11 3.39
C HIS A 29 -3.33 3.42 2.29
N GLN A 30 -2.43 2.50 2.67
CA GLN A 30 -1.75 1.68 1.68
C GLN A 30 -2.66 0.55 1.22
N TRP A 31 -2.76 0.33 -0.09
CA TRP A 31 -3.54 -0.75 -0.68
C TRP A 31 -2.65 -1.73 -1.45
N SER A 32 -2.92 -3.01 -1.29
CA SER A 32 -2.02 -4.10 -1.68
C SER A 32 -1.67 -4.10 -3.17
N TRP A 33 -2.68 -4.18 -4.03
CA TRP A 33 -2.49 -4.21 -5.48
C TRP A 33 -2.15 -2.82 -6.06
N ASP A 34 -2.60 -1.72 -5.43
CA ASP A 34 -2.24 -0.37 -5.80
C ASP A 34 -0.73 -0.16 -5.60
N SER A 35 -0.19 -0.58 -4.46
CA SER A 35 1.24 -0.52 -4.17
C SER A 35 2.07 -1.33 -5.17
N ALA A 36 1.57 -2.46 -5.69
CA ALA A 36 2.25 -3.17 -6.77
C ALA A 36 2.32 -2.36 -8.07
N LEU A 37 1.19 -1.79 -8.51
CA LEU A 37 1.15 -0.95 -9.72
C LEU A 37 1.95 0.36 -9.55
N ILE A 38 1.89 0.97 -8.37
CA ILE A 38 2.65 2.16 -8.00
C ILE A 38 4.15 1.84 -7.98
N SER A 39 4.56 0.67 -7.48
CA SER A 39 5.95 0.22 -7.53
C SER A 39 6.44 0.11 -8.97
N ILE A 40 5.65 -0.47 -9.88
CA ILE A 40 5.96 -0.49 -11.33
C ILE A 40 6.10 0.92 -11.88
N GLY A 41 5.21 1.86 -11.52
CA GLY A 41 5.33 3.26 -11.95
C GLY A 41 6.61 3.94 -11.45
N ASN A 42 6.93 3.76 -10.16
CA ASN A 42 8.14 4.31 -9.55
C ASN A 42 9.42 3.68 -10.11
N SER A 43 9.41 2.40 -10.53
CA SER A 43 10.62 1.71 -10.99
C SER A 43 11.27 2.36 -12.21
N TYR A 44 10.47 3.04 -13.06
CA TYR A 44 10.97 3.77 -14.23
C TYR A 44 11.83 4.99 -13.90
N TYR A 45 11.79 5.52 -12.67
CA TYR A 45 12.52 6.76 -12.34
C TYR A 45 13.04 6.87 -10.90
N ASN A 46 12.61 5.99 -9.99
CA ASN A 46 13.01 5.96 -8.60
C ASN A 46 12.86 4.53 -8.04
N THR A 47 13.80 3.66 -8.40
CA THR A 47 13.81 2.24 -7.99
C THR A 47 13.86 2.06 -6.48
N ASP A 48 14.62 2.87 -5.76
CA ASP A 48 14.67 2.82 -4.29
C ASP A 48 13.28 3.04 -3.67
N ARG A 49 12.50 3.95 -4.24
CA ARG A 49 11.13 4.21 -3.80
C ARG A 49 10.17 3.08 -4.17
N ALA A 50 10.34 2.47 -5.34
CA ALA A 50 9.57 1.28 -5.73
C ALA A 50 9.80 0.12 -4.73
N ILE A 51 11.05 -0.13 -4.35
CA ILE A 51 11.39 -1.15 -3.35
C ILE A 51 10.75 -0.82 -1.99
N LYS A 52 10.90 0.42 -1.51
CA LYS A 52 10.32 0.86 -0.22
C LYS A 52 8.81 0.68 -0.14
N GLU A 53 8.09 0.96 -1.23
CA GLU A 53 6.64 0.77 -1.33
C GLU A 53 6.26 -0.68 -0.99
N LEU A 54 6.94 -1.65 -1.63
CA LEU A 54 6.69 -3.07 -1.40
C LEU A 54 7.21 -3.55 -0.05
N GLU A 55 8.40 -3.12 0.39
CA GLU A 55 8.91 -3.45 1.72
C GLU A 55 7.94 -3.03 2.83
N HIS A 56 7.35 -1.84 2.73
CA HIS A 56 6.36 -1.39 3.70
C HIS A 56 5.11 -2.28 3.70
N LEU A 57 4.60 -2.66 2.52
CA LEU A 57 3.45 -3.56 2.39
C LEU A 57 3.74 -4.93 3.01
N PHE A 58 4.89 -5.53 2.68
CA PHE A 58 5.25 -6.87 3.15
C PHE A 58 5.62 -6.93 4.64
N ARG A 59 5.98 -5.81 5.28
CA ARG A 59 6.04 -5.75 6.76
C ARG A 59 4.69 -6.02 7.43
N ALA A 60 3.59 -5.80 6.72
CA ALA A 60 2.24 -6.09 7.19
C ALA A 60 1.72 -7.46 6.72
N GLN A 61 2.58 -8.33 6.16
CA GLN A 61 2.21 -9.70 5.85
C GLN A 61 1.90 -10.47 7.13
N TRP A 62 0.81 -11.24 7.10
CA TRP A 62 0.40 -12.10 8.19
C TRP A 62 1.31 -13.31 8.28
N SER A 63 1.45 -13.89 9.48
CA SER A 63 2.32 -15.05 9.73
C SER A 63 1.91 -16.32 8.96
N ASN A 64 0.67 -16.40 8.48
CA ASN A 64 0.17 -17.46 7.59
C ASN A 64 0.45 -17.19 6.11
N GLY A 65 1.15 -16.10 5.77
CA GLY A 65 1.51 -15.73 4.40
C GLY A 65 0.54 -14.78 3.71
N MET A 66 -0.63 -14.47 4.28
CA MET A 66 -1.57 -13.53 3.67
C MET A 66 -0.99 -12.11 3.64
N VAL A 67 -0.97 -11.48 2.47
CA VAL A 67 -0.75 -10.04 2.34
C VAL A 67 -2.11 -9.35 2.40
N PRO A 68 -2.37 -8.47 3.38
CA PRO A 68 -3.69 -7.85 3.53
C PRO A 68 -3.99 -6.89 2.38
N SER A 69 -5.28 -6.70 2.07
CA SER A 69 -5.73 -5.69 1.09
C SER A 69 -5.35 -4.26 1.49
N ILE A 70 -5.43 -3.93 2.77
CA ILE A 70 -5.18 -2.59 3.30
C ILE A 70 -4.20 -2.67 4.47
N VAL A 71 -3.18 -1.81 4.46
CA VAL A 71 -2.37 -1.47 5.64
C VAL A 71 -2.81 -0.09 6.12
N PHE A 72 -3.42 -0.05 7.30
CA PHE A 72 -4.01 1.18 7.82
C PHE A 72 -2.95 2.10 8.42
N SER A 73 -3.19 3.40 8.28
CA SER A 73 -2.45 4.47 8.93
C SER A 73 -3.34 5.19 9.93
N ASN A 74 -2.78 6.17 10.64
CA ASN A 74 -3.53 7.04 11.55
C ASN A 74 -4.50 8.00 10.83
N ASN A 75 -4.41 8.12 9.50
CA ASN A 75 -5.35 8.91 8.69
C ASN A 75 -6.79 8.43 8.88
N GLN A 76 -7.73 9.37 8.81
CA GLN A 76 -9.16 9.13 8.97
C GLN A 76 -9.88 9.29 7.63
N GLY A 77 -11.18 8.97 7.60
CA GLY A 77 -12.04 9.25 6.44
C GLY A 77 -12.22 8.10 5.46
N TYR A 78 -11.86 6.86 5.85
CA TYR A 78 -12.17 5.65 5.09
C TYR A 78 -12.98 4.67 5.93
N PHE A 79 -14.00 4.07 5.32
CA PHE A 79 -14.80 2.99 5.91
C PHE A 79 -14.91 1.83 4.90
N PRO A 80 -14.76 0.56 5.32
CA PRO A 80 -14.58 0.10 6.71
C PRO A 80 -13.22 0.42 7.32
N SER A 81 -13.20 0.86 8.59
CA SER A 81 -11.98 1.33 9.29
C SER A 81 -11.14 0.19 9.88
N ALA A 82 -9.95 0.52 10.41
CA ALA A 82 -9.11 -0.43 11.12
C ALA A 82 -9.84 -1.10 12.32
N GLU A 83 -10.63 -0.33 13.05
CA GLU A 83 -11.43 -0.79 14.18
C GLU A 83 -12.58 -1.71 13.75
N PHE A 84 -13.14 -1.50 12.55
CA PHE A 84 -14.15 -2.38 12.01
C PHE A 84 -13.58 -3.78 11.70
N TYR A 85 -12.39 -3.82 11.09
CA TYR A 85 -11.72 -5.09 10.78
C TYR A 85 -11.13 -5.77 12.02
N ASP A 86 -10.65 -4.98 12.99
CA ASP A 86 -10.09 -5.43 14.27
C ASP A 86 -9.10 -6.60 14.15
N SER A 87 -8.14 -6.49 13.22
CA SER A 87 -7.22 -7.58 12.85
C SER A 87 -6.41 -8.13 14.03
N LYS A 88 -6.17 -7.33 15.07
CA LYS A 88 -5.51 -7.76 16.32
C LYS A 88 -6.21 -8.92 17.04
N ARG A 89 -7.47 -9.24 16.70
CA ARG A 89 -8.19 -10.41 17.22
C ARG A 89 -7.71 -11.73 16.60
N ALA A 90 -7.12 -11.70 15.41
CA ALA A 90 -6.54 -12.87 14.78
C ALA A 90 -5.13 -13.12 15.31
N LYS A 91 -4.81 -14.38 15.59
CA LYS A 91 -3.49 -14.78 16.11
C LYS A 91 -2.38 -14.55 15.07
N GLU A 92 -2.73 -14.67 13.80
CA GLU A 92 -1.80 -14.62 12.68
C GLU A 92 -1.48 -13.19 12.23
N ALA A 93 -2.28 -12.22 12.66
CA ALA A 93 -2.16 -10.83 12.25
C ALA A 93 -0.86 -10.20 12.77
N PRO A 94 -0.23 -9.32 11.98
CA PRO A 94 0.93 -8.56 12.46
C PRO A 94 0.50 -7.53 13.52
N ASN A 95 1.47 -6.98 14.25
CA ASN A 95 1.28 -5.83 15.15
C ASN A 95 1.09 -4.49 14.39
N ILE A 96 0.50 -4.55 13.20
CA ILE A 96 0.19 -3.43 12.33
C ILE A 96 -1.30 -3.56 11.98
N PRO A 97 -2.12 -2.50 12.15
CA PRO A 97 -3.53 -2.58 11.80
C PRO A 97 -3.71 -2.82 10.29
N THR A 98 -4.37 -3.91 9.94
CA THR A 98 -4.62 -4.33 8.56
C THR A 98 -6.07 -4.73 8.34
N SER A 99 -6.53 -4.74 7.09
CA SER A 99 -7.76 -5.47 6.74
C SER A 99 -7.58 -6.97 6.94
N THR A 100 -8.67 -7.71 7.12
CA THR A 100 -8.65 -9.18 7.30
C THR A 100 -8.93 -9.97 6.01
N ILE A 101 -8.91 -9.28 4.86
CA ILE A 101 -9.08 -9.85 3.52
C ILE A 101 -7.84 -9.58 2.66
N THR A 102 -7.74 -10.26 1.51
CA THR A 102 -6.63 -10.14 0.55
C THR A 102 -7.11 -9.64 -0.82
N ASN A 103 -6.16 -9.19 -1.65
CA ASN A 103 -6.35 -8.81 -3.04
C ASN A 103 -5.63 -9.78 -4.00
N PRO A 104 -5.87 -9.67 -5.32
CA PRO A 104 -5.14 -10.44 -6.32
C PRO A 104 -3.60 -10.31 -6.16
N PRO A 105 -2.84 -11.42 -6.32
CA PRO A 105 -1.40 -11.45 -6.06
C PRO A 105 -0.57 -10.92 -7.25
N VAL A 106 -0.73 -9.62 -7.56
CA VAL A 106 -0.01 -8.98 -8.67
C VAL A 106 1.39 -8.49 -8.32
N HIS A 107 1.84 -8.69 -7.07
CA HIS A 107 3.11 -8.18 -6.54
C HIS A 107 4.33 -8.69 -7.29
N ALA A 108 4.30 -9.95 -7.76
CA ALA A 108 5.40 -10.54 -8.54
C ALA A 108 5.66 -9.78 -9.86
N LEU A 109 4.63 -9.20 -10.47
CA LEU A 109 4.77 -8.38 -11.69
C LEU A 109 5.55 -7.10 -11.43
N ALA A 110 5.59 -6.62 -10.19
CA ALA A 110 6.36 -5.44 -9.80
C ALA A 110 7.85 -5.71 -9.58
N PHE A 111 8.27 -6.99 -9.61
CA PHE A 111 9.67 -7.42 -9.52
C PHE A 111 10.28 -7.85 -10.85
N LEU A 112 9.48 -7.85 -11.94
CA LEU A 112 9.94 -8.13 -13.30
C LEU A 112 10.44 -6.84 -13.97
#